data_AF-A0A434ERM9-F1
#
_entry.id   AF-A0A434ERM9-F1
#
_cell.length_a   1.000
_cell.length_b   1.000
_cell.length_c   1.000
_cell.angle_alpha   90.00
_cell.angle_beta   90.00
_cell.angle_gamma   90.00
#
_symmetry.space_group_name_H-M   'P 1'
#
loop_
_entity.id
_entity.type
_entity.pdbx_description
1 polymer ?
#
loop_
_entity_poly.entity_id
_entity_poly.type
_entity_poly.pdbx_seq_one_letter_code
_entity_poly.pdbx_strand_id
1 'polypeptide(L)'
;ALVDTLAGIDFGKPLPDLWPQFDALAAIPLLAIRGANSRLLSTATLNEMQKRHPGMESITAEGQGHAPFLETGDLPEKIAAFLNREENQVKQK
;
A
#
# COMPACT_ATOMS: atom_id res chain seq x y z
N ALA A 1 12.01 -18.20 -4.29
CA ALA A 1 10.90 -17.38 -3.76
C ALA A 1 10.13 -16.72 -4.89
N LEU A 2 10.57 -15.57 -5.43
CA LEU A 2 9.79 -14.90 -6.51
C LEU A 2 9.73 -15.72 -7.81
N VAL A 3 10.83 -16.40 -8.17
CA VAL A 3 10.91 -17.25 -9.38
C VAL A 3 9.89 -18.40 -9.33
N ASP A 4 9.72 -19.03 -8.17
CA ASP A 4 8.78 -20.15 -7.99
C ASP A 4 7.32 -19.66 -8.10
N THR A 5 7.04 -18.45 -7.60
CA THR A 5 5.73 -17.80 -7.75
C THR A 5 5.41 -17.51 -9.22
N LEU A 6 6.42 -17.16 -10.03
CA LEU A 6 6.24 -16.84 -11.45
C LEU A 6 6.23 -18.09 -12.36
N ALA A 7 6.81 -19.21 -11.92
CA ALA A 7 6.95 -20.42 -12.74
C ALA A 7 5.61 -21.07 -13.15
N GLY A 8 4.54 -20.85 -12.38
CA GLY A 8 3.20 -21.36 -12.68
C GLY A 8 2.33 -20.40 -13.48
N ILE A 9 2.84 -19.23 -13.87
CA ILE A 9 2.05 -18.18 -14.52
C ILE A 9 2.10 -18.36 -16.04
N ASP A 10 0.92 -18.55 -16.63
CA ASP A 10 0.72 -18.49 -18.08
C ASP A 10 0.66 -17.02 -18.53
N PHE A 11 1.79 -16.46 -18.96
CA PHE A 11 1.88 -15.09 -19.49
C PHE A 11 1.17 -14.90 -20.84
N GLY A 12 0.62 -15.96 -21.44
CA GLY A 12 -0.28 -15.89 -22.60
C GLY A 12 -1.71 -15.45 -22.23
N LYS A 13 -2.02 -15.34 -20.94
CA LYS A 13 -3.30 -14.86 -20.42
C LYS A 13 -3.09 -13.64 -19.52
N PRO A 14 -4.10 -12.77 -19.37
CA PRO A 14 -4.04 -11.71 -18.37
C PRO A 14 -3.72 -12.30 -17.00
N LEU A 15 -2.81 -11.65 -16.26
CA LEU A 15 -2.56 -12.02 -14.88
C LEU A 15 -3.87 -11.91 -14.09
N PRO A 16 -4.14 -12.85 -13.17
CA PRO A 16 -5.31 -12.70 -12.30
C PRO A 16 -5.16 -11.44 -11.45
N ASP A 17 -6.28 -10.79 -11.18
CA ASP A 17 -6.31 -9.64 -10.27
C ASP A 17 -5.89 -10.05 -8.86
N LEU A 18 -5.17 -9.17 -8.17
CA LEU A 18 -4.76 -9.36 -6.78
C LEU A 18 -5.74 -8.73 -5.77
N TRP A 19 -6.93 -8.32 -6.23
CA TRP A 19 -7.93 -7.72 -5.37
C TRP A 19 -8.42 -8.62 -4.24
N PRO A 20 -8.69 -9.93 -4.44
CA PRO A 20 -9.10 -10.80 -3.34
C PRO A 20 -8.08 -10.87 -2.20
N GLN A 21 -6.78 -10.84 -2.54
CA GLN A 21 -5.68 -10.82 -1.57
C GLN A 21 -5.59 -9.47 -0.87
N PHE A 22 -5.78 -8.37 -1.60
CA PHE A 22 -5.82 -7.03 -1.02
C PHE A 22 -7.01 -6.85 -0.08
N ASP A 23 -8.20 -7.35 -0.45
CA ASP A 23 -9.41 -7.26 0.37
C ASP A 23 -9.23 -7.96 1.73
N ALA A 24 -8.39 -9.00 1.82
CA ALA A 24 -8.05 -9.67 3.08
C ALA A 24 -7.28 -8.75 4.06
N LEU A 25 -6.62 -7.69 3.56
CA LEU A 25 -5.93 -6.71 4.40
C LEU A 25 -6.92 -5.77 5.12
N ALA A 26 -8.19 -5.70 4.71
CA ALA A 26 -9.20 -4.85 5.35
C ALA A 26 -9.43 -5.13 6.85
N ALA A 27 -8.92 -6.27 7.34
CA ALA A 27 -8.96 -6.65 8.76
C ALA A 27 -7.89 -5.96 9.62
N ILE A 28 -6.88 -5.30 9.03
CA ILE A 28 -5.78 -4.66 9.74
C ILE A 28 -5.62 -3.19 9.31
N PRO A 29 -5.06 -2.31 10.17
CA PRO A 29 -4.73 -0.96 9.76
C PRO A 29 -3.73 -0.95 8.59
N LEU A 30 -3.95 -0.08 7.60
CA LEU A 30 -3.10 0.00 6.41
C LEU A 30 -2.76 1.45 6.07
N LEU A 31 -1.47 1.72 5.91
CA LEU A 31 -0.95 2.98 5.36
C LEU A 31 -0.29 2.71 4.01
N ALA A 32 -0.79 3.34 2.94
CA ALA A 32 -0.20 3.29 1.61
C ALA A 32 0.55 4.59 1.29
N ILE A 33 1.82 4.50 0.92
CA ILE A 33 2.64 5.66 0.52
C ILE A 33 2.96 5.57 -0.96
N ARG A 34 2.44 6.52 -1.74
CA ARG A 34 2.60 6.59 -3.20
C ARG A 34 3.49 7.78 -3.56
N GLY A 35 4.49 7.58 -4.42
CA GLY A 35 5.20 8.71 -5.04
C GLY A 35 4.31 9.40 -6.07
N ALA A 36 4.26 10.74 -6.08
CA ALA A 36 3.44 11.53 -7.01
C ALA A 36 3.69 11.12 -8.49
N ASN A 37 4.96 10.85 -8.82
CA ASN A 37 5.45 10.49 -10.14
C ASN A 37 5.49 8.98 -10.40
N SER A 38 4.84 8.16 -9.55
CA SER A 38 4.86 6.70 -9.69
C SER A 38 4.21 6.24 -11.00
N ARG A 39 4.94 5.40 -11.75
CA ARG A 39 4.47 4.71 -12.96
C ARG A 39 3.97 3.29 -12.69
N LEU A 40 4.20 2.76 -11.48
CA LEU A 40 3.84 1.39 -11.11
C LEU A 40 2.53 1.33 -10.32
N LEU A 41 2.27 2.32 -9.46
CA LEU A 41 1.01 2.45 -8.74
C LEU A 41 0.28 3.72 -9.21
N SER A 42 -0.77 3.54 -10.00
CA SER A 42 -1.56 4.64 -10.52
C SER A 42 -2.40 5.30 -9.41
N THR A 43 -2.79 6.56 -9.61
CA THR A 43 -3.75 7.24 -8.72
C THR A 43 -5.11 6.54 -8.74
N ALA A 44 -5.56 6.05 -9.90
CA ALA A 44 -6.80 5.29 -10.03
C ALA A 44 -6.76 3.99 -9.19
N THR A 45 -5.66 3.25 -9.24
CA THR A 45 -5.48 2.03 -8.42
C THR A 45 -5.48 2.35 -6.93
N LEU A 46 -4.78 3.42 -6.51
CA LEU A 46 -4.78 3.84 -5.10
C LEU A 46 -6.18 4.24 -4.62
N ASN A 47 -6.98 4.91 -5.46
CA ASN A 47 -8.36 5.25 -5.14
C ASN A 47 -9.23 3.99 -5.00
N GLU A 48 -9.05 2.98 -5.86
CA GLU A 48 -9.76 1.70 -5.71
C GLU A 48 -9.34 0.94 -4.45
N MET A 49 -8.06 0.99 -4.07
CA MET A 49 -7.59 0.45 -2.79
C MET A 49 -8.31 1.10 -1.61
N GLN A 50 -8.49 2.43 -1.60
CA GLN A 50 -9.22 3.14 -0.53
C GLN A 50 -10.70 2.75 -0.46
N LYS A 51 -11.35 2.56 -1.61
CA LYS A 51 -12.75 2.09 -1.65
C LYS A 51 -12.91 0.70 -1.06
N ARG A 52 -11.95 -0.19 -1.32
CA ARG A 52 -11.94 -1.58 -0.84
C ARG A 52 -11.53 -1.72 0.62
N HIS A 53 -10.73 -0.77 1.11
CA HIS A 53 -10.25 -0.74 2.48
C HIS A 53 -10.60 0.60 3.14
N PRO A 54 -11.82 0.76 3.69
CA PRO A 54 -12.29 2.05 4.23
C PRO A 54 -11.43 2.63 5.37
N GLY A 55 -10.70 1.77 6.10
CA GLY A 55 -9.74 2.18 7.13
C GLY A 55 -8.32 2.47 6.62
N MET A 56 -8.10 2.45 5.29
CA MET A 56 -6.78 2.68 4.71
C MET A 56 -6.48 4.18 4.66
N GLU A 57 -5.32 4.56 5.18
CA GLU A 57 -4.75 5.89 4.98
C GLU A 57 -3.80 5.89 3.79
N SER A 58 -3.72 7.04 3.11
CA SER A 58 -2.82 7.20 1.97
C SER A 58 -2.04 8.50 2.04
N ILE A 59 -0.75 8.45 1.73
CA ILE A 59 0.11 9.63 1.58
C ILE A 59 0.65 9.66 0.15
N THR A 60 0.60 10.84 -0.48
CA THR A 60 1.31 11.09 -1.74
C THR A 60 2.60 11.87 -1.47
N ALA A 61 3.75 11.28 -1.81
CA ALA A 61 5.06 11.88 -1.68
C ALA A 61 5.41 12.70 -2.94
N GLU A 62 5.28 14.03 -2.83
CA GLU A 62 5.55 14.96 -3.93
C GLU A 62 7.00 14.89 -4.41
N GLY A 63 7.20 15.02 -5.72
CA GLY A 63 8.52 14.93 -6.34
C GLY A 63 9.10 13.51 -6.45
N GLN A 64 8.49 12.49 -5.84
CA GLN A 64 9.04 11.13 -5.80
C GLN A 64 8.35 10.15 -6.75
N GLY A 65 9.11 9.14 -7.22
CA GLY A 65 8.66 8.04 -8.09
C GLY A 65 8.39 6.74 -7.32
N HIS A 66 8.74 5.59 -7.92
CA HIS A 66 8.68 4.29 -7.22
C HIS A 66 10.07 3.83 -6.76
N ALA A 67 10.26 3.38 -5.52
CA ALA A 67 9.38 3.65 -4.36
C ALA A 67 9.81 4.98 -3.68
N PRO A 68 8.91 5.65 -2.94
CA PRO A 68 9.31 6.80 -2.13
C PRO A 68 10.39 6.45 -1.10
N PHE A 69 11.32 7.37 -0.86
CA PHE A 69 12.27 7.35 0.26
C PHE A 69 11.53 7.75 1.54
N LEU A 70 11.40 6.81 2.47
CA LEU A 70 10.58 6.96 3.68
C LEU A 70 11.21 7.88 4.72
N GLU A 71 12.52 8.11 4.61
CA GLU A 71 13.34 8.96 5.47
C GLU A 71 13.31 10.45 5.11
N THR A 72 12.51 10.84 4.11
CA THR A 72 12.51 12.20 3.55
C THR A 72 11.25 12.99 3.88
N GLY A 73 11.37 14.31 3.94
CA GLY A 73 10.25 15.21 4.19
C GLY A 73 9.63 14.97 5.56
N ASP A 74 8.30 14.86 5.60
CA ASP A 74 7.51 14.58 6.81
C ASP A 74 7.04 13.12 6.92
N LEU A 75 7.57 12.24 6.06
CA LEU A 75 7.19 10.82 6.05
C LEU A 75 7.57 10.10 7.35
N PRO A 76 8.77 10.28 7.94
CA PRO A 76 9.11 9.62 9.20
C PRO A 76 8.11 9.93 10.31
N GLU A 77 7.73 11.21 10.47
CA GLU A 77 6.79 11.66 11.49
C GLU A 77 5.39 11.12 11.24
N LYS A 78 4.92 11.12 9.99
CA LYS A 78 3.60 10.58 9.61
C LYS A 78 3.52 9.06 9.82
N ILE A 79 4.58 8.33 9.46
CA ILE A 79 4.67 6.88 9.68
C ILE A 79 4.66 6.59 11.18
N ALA A 80 5.47 7.30 11.97
CA ALA A 80 5.49 7.15 13.42
C ALA A 80 4.13 7.46 14.05
N ALA A 81 3.45 8.52 13.60
CA ALA A 81 2.12 8.88 14.08
C ALA A 81 1.07 7.79 13.81
N PHE A 82 1.10 7.21 12.60
CA PHE A 82 0.26 6.07 12.25
C PHE A 82 0.52 4.88 13.19
N LEU A 83 1.78 4.45 13.32
CA LEU A 83 2.15 3.31 14.16
C LEU A 83 1.76 3.52 15.63
N ASN A 84 2.04 4.69 16.19
CA ASN A 84 1.70 5.01 17.57
C ASN A 84 0.18 4.97 17.81
N ARG A 85 -0.63 5.47 16.87
CA ARG A 85 -2.09 5.44 16.98
C ARG A 85 -2.61 4.00 16.99
N GLU A 86 -2.11 3.16 16.08
CA GLU A 86 -2.57 1.77 15.98
C GLU A 86 -2.09 0.91 17.15
N GLU A 87 -0.85 1.11 17.64
CA GLU A 87 -0.33 0.40 18.81
C GLU A 87 -1.15 0.70 20.08
N ASN A 88 -1.54 1.97 20.26
CA ASN A 88 -2.37 2.38 21.39
C ASN A 88 -3.77 1.77 21.34
N GLN A 89 -4.36 1.61 20.15
CA GLN A 89 -5.65 0.95 19.98
C GLN A 89 -5.58 -0.55 20.31
N VAL A 90 -4.47 -1.22 20.00
CA VAL A 90 -4.26 -2.62 20.37
C VAL A 90 -4.15 -2.78 21.89
N LYS A 91 -3.40 -1.90 22.57
CA LYS A 91 -3.23 -1.94 24.04
C LYS A 91 -4.51 -1.68 24.84
N GLN A 92 -5.51 -1.04 24.21
CA GLN A 92 -6.80 -0.72 24.84
C GLN A 92 -7.86 -1.81 24.64
N LYS A 93 -7.61 -2.81 23.80
CA LYS A 93 -8.46 -3.98 23.59
C LYS A 93 -8.01 -5.15 24.45
#